data_AF-A0A5C1QHJ4-F1
#
_entry.id   AF-A0A5C1QHJ4-F1
#
_cell.length_a   1.000
_cell.length_b   1.000
_cell.length_c   1.000
_cell.angle_alpha   90.00
_cell.angle_beta   90.00
_cell.angle_gamma   90.00
#
_symmetry.space_group_name_H-M   'P 1'
#
loop_
_entity.id
_entity.type
_entity.pdbx_description
1 polymer ?
#
loop_
_entity_poly.entity_id
_entity_poly.type
_entity_poly.pdbx_seq_one_letter_code
_entity_poly.pdbx_strand_id
1 'polypeptide(L)'
;MIHNYLDISERARTGQTLSKEDWDFRIIEKVQALVEKYELAWDDQVITPDHPDLADRVFAAGKELILDIGVYALNKGRIIELSEQEILEGIHKMDRPLSMGEGKDACILLPRKILDTTPPTIWAGNPGVPTPERIFKASVKSWAQEPLVDLITCGSLVDVDGVNVVSGELSELIASRRELSYLRQVREEVGRPGLGMLAAESSVTEIGDLAATHPDLLRPCDSHLVAMFNELMIDQGNMLRAANSLFYGMANASLATVMVGGLAGDAPGAAVVQVASFLAANIVCLADYHLCHPIHIRYVATSARGCMWLQSIVCQAFARNAPAVIVCDIYPKSGALTKELLYEVTANTIAISLSGGHLEGVGSADGSKPHGTGLEVRLMAEVAHAVTRQNMSLLEGNRIIQLLLHKYEHIFETEGGNPGKSIEEAYDLLTVQPRPEWLSLYEMVKKDLIDMGIKL
;
A
#
# COMPACT_ATOMS: atom_id res chain seq x y z
N MET A 1 22.18 -19.06 -6.87
CA MET A 1 22.42 -17.88 -7.72
C MET A 1 21.44 -17.96 -8.87
N ILE A 2 20.66 -16.90 -9.07
CA ILE A 2 19.66 -16.79 -10.14
C ILE A 2 20.35 -16.22 -11.38
N HIS A 3 20.37 -16.98 -12.47
CA HIS A 3 20.93 -16.53 -13.74
C HIS A 3 19.91 -15.74 -14.56
N ASN A 4 18.64 -16.13 -14.50
CA ASN A 4 17.52 -15.36 -15.05
C ASN A 4 16.20 -15.74 -14.34
N TYR A 5 15.14 -14.98 -14.58
CA TYR A 5 13.86 -15.17 -13.87
C TYR A 5 13.18 -16.54 -14.11
N LEU A 6 13.52 -17.24 -15.19
CA LEU A 6 13.02 -18.61 -15.43
C LEU A 6 13.55 -19.60 -14.39
N ASP A 7 14.67 -19.33 -13.71
CA ASP A 7 15.14 -20.18 -12.61
C ASP A 7 14.13 -20.18 -11.45
N ILE A 8 13.49 -19.04 -11.16
CA ILE A 8 12.42 -18.95 -10.16
C ILE A 8 11.17 -19.70 -10.64
N SER A 9 10.82 -19.56 -11.92
CA SER A 9 9.72 -20.33 -12.53
C SER A 9 9.95 -21.84 -12.46
N GLU A 10 11.18 -22.29 -12.69
CA GLU A 10 11.55 -23.69 -12.60
C GLU A 10 11.48 -24.20 -11.16
N ARG A 11 11.96 -23.43 -10.17
CA ARG A 11 11.80 -23.76 -8.74
C ARG A 11 10.32 -23.89 -8.35
N ALA A 12 9.46 -23.00 -8.85
CA ALA A 12 8.02 -23.08 -8.64
C ALA A 12 7.40 -24.37 -9.23
N ARG A 13 8.04 -24.99 -10.21
CA ARG A 13 7.61 -26.24 -10.86
C ARG A 13 8.20 -27.49 -10.21
N THR A 14 9.47 -27.44 -9.80
CA THR A 14 10.25 -28.61 -9.37
C THR A 14 10.57 -28.65 -7.89
N GLY A 15 10.23 -27.61 -7.13
CA GLY A 15 10.51 -27.50 -5.70
C GLY A 15 9.89 -28.61 -4.85
N GLN A 16 10.11 -28.55 -3.54
CA GLN A 16 9.50 -29.52 -2.62
C GLN A 16 7.97 -29.40 -2.68
N THR A 17 7.28 -30.55 -2.73
CA THR A 17 5.82 -30.60 -2.65
C THR A 17 5.35 -30.28 -1.24
N LEU A 18 4.34 -29.41 -1.12
CA LEU A 18 3.65 -29.15 0.14
C LEU A 18 2.19 -28.83 -0.15
N SER A 19 1.28 -29.28 0.73
CA SER A 19 -0.12 -28.87 0.63
C SER A 19 -0.30 -27.44 1.14
N LYS A 20 -1.38 -26.77 0.74
CA LYS A 20 -1.70 -25.43 1.25
C LYS A 20 -1.94 -25.43 2.76
N GLU A 21 -2.60 -26.48 3.28
CA GLU A 21 -2.86 -26.62 4.71
C GLU A 21 -1.55 -26.77 5.50
N ASP A 22 -0.63 -27.62 5.04
CA ASP A 22 0.68 -27.76 5.68
C ASP A 22 1.52 -26.49 5.57
N TRP A 23 1.35 -25.70 4.50
CA TRP A 23 1.98 -24.39 4.38
C TRP A 23 1.48 -23.43 5.46
N ASP A 24 0.16 -23.37 5.66
CA ASP A 24 -0.44 -22.49 6.66
C ASP A 24 -0.02 -22.87 8.08
N PHE A 25 0.02 -24.17 8.40
CA PHE A 25 0.55 -24.65 9.67
C PHE A 25 2.03 -24.30 9.85
N ARG A 26 2.83 -24.41 8.79
CA ARG A 26 4.24 -24.02 8.82
C ARG A 26 4.42 -22.52 9.12
N ILE A 27 3.60 -21.65 8.54
CA ILE A 27 3.62 -20.21 8.87
C ILE A 27 3.36 -20.00 10.35
N ILE A 28 2.29 -20.60 10.89
CA ILE A 28 1.92 -20.46 12.32
C ILE A 28 3.08 -20.89 13.23
N GLU A 29 3.58 -22.11 13.03
CA GLU A 29 4.63 -22.70 13.89
C GLU A 29 5.92 -21.88 13.87
N LYS A 30 6.39 -21.51 12.67
CA LYS A 30 7.67 -20.83 12.49
C LYS A 30 7.62 -19.38 12.95
N VAL A 31 6.54 -18.66 12.66
CA VAL A 31 6.37 -17.29 13.13
C VAL A 31 6.29 -17.24 14.65
N GLN A 32 5.52 -18.15 15.27
CA GLN A 32 5.44 -18.22 16.74
C GLN A 32 6.81 -18.45 17.38
N ALA A 33 7.58 -19.41 16.86
CA ALA A 33 8.93 -19.69 17.34
C ALA A 33 9.88 -18.49 17.18
N LEU A 34 9.78 -17.75 16.08
CA LEU A 34 10.61 -16.55 15.85
C LEU A 34 10.21 -15.38 16.75
N VAL A 35 8.91 -15.16 16.96
CA VAL A 35 8.42 -14.14 17.90
C VAL A 35 8.96 -14.38 19.30
N GLU A 36 8.96 -15.64 19.76
CA GLU A 36 9.56 -16.02 21.04
C GLU A 36 11.09 -15.87 21.04
N LYS A 37 11.78 -16.44 20.04
CA LYS A 37 13.25 -16.41 19.92
C LYS A 37 13.82 -14.99 19.92
N TYR A 38 13.16 -14.08 19.21
CA TYR A 38 13.58 -12.69 19.07
C TYR A 38 12.95 -11.78 20.12
N GLU A 39 12.18 -12.30 21.08
CA GLU A 39 11.51 -11.54 22.15
C GLU A 39 10.70 -10.36 21.61
N LEU A 40 9.94 -10.62 20.54
CA LEU A 40 9.15 -9.59 19.85
C LEU A 40 7.84 -9.36 20.60
N ALA A 41 7.76 -8.21 21.26
CA ALA A 41 6.57 -7.77 21.98
C ALA A 41 6.18 -6.36 21.53
N TRP A 42 4.91 -6.03 21.70
CA TRP A 42 4.39 -4.69 21.44
C TRP A 42 3.43 -4.26 22.55
N ASP A 43 3.35 -2.95 22.75
CA ASP A 43 2.39 -2.27 23.62
C ASP A 43 1.39 -1.55 22.72
N ASP A 44 0.10 -1.83 22.87
CA ASP A 44 -0.95 -1.24 22.04
C ASP A 44 -1.11 0.28 22.26
N GLN A 45 -0.48 0.84 23.30
CA GLN A 45 -0.37 2.28 23.54
C GLN A 45 0.81 2.93 22.82
N VAL A 46 1.69 2.15 22.17
CA VAL A 46 2.90 2.63 21.50
C VAL A 46 2.88 2.23 20.03
N ILE A 47 2.23 3.05 19.19
CA ILE A 47 2.07 2.82 17.75
C ILE A 47 3.35 3.11 16.98
N THR A 48 4.08 4.16 17.35
CA THR A 48 5.38 4.52 16.77
C THR A 48 6.50 4.19 17.77
N PRO A 49 6.93 2.91 17.86
CA PRO A 49 7.94 2.50 18.83
C PRO A 49 9.26 3.22 18.57
N ASP A 50 9.90 3.67 19.65
CA ASP A 50 11.24 4.25 19.67
C ASP A 50 12.16 3.38 20.53
N HIS A 51 12.23 2.09 20.19
CA HIS A 51 13.03 1.11 20.91
C HIS A 51 14.33 0.83 20.13
N PRO A 52 15.53 0.96 20.73
CA PRO A 52 16.80 0.99 20.01
C PRO A 52 17.10 -0.19 19.07
N ASP A 53 16.59 -1.39 19.38
CA ASP A 53 16.90 -2.63 18.68
C ASP A 53 15.69 -3.38 18.10
N LEU A 54 14.45 -2.92 18.37
CA LEU A 54 13.25 -3.67 18.03
C LEU A 54 13.12 -3.85 16.52
N ALA A 55 13.39 -2.77 15.77
CA ALA A 55 13.37 -2.77 14.31
C ALA A 55 14.39 -3.76 13.72
N ASP A 56 15.58 -3.85 14.32
CA ASP A 56 16.65 -4.75 13.87
C ASP A 56 16.30 -6.22 14.18
N ARG A 57 15.69 -6.49 15.34
CA ARG A 57 15.21 -7.83 15.71
C ARG A 57 14.07 -8.29 14.81
N VAL A 58 13.11 -7.42 14.51
CA VAL A 58 12.03 -7.71 13.54
C VAL A 58 12.60 -8.00 12.16
N PHE A 59 13.59 -7.21 11.70
CA PHE A 59 14.25 -7.46 10.42
C PHE A 59 14.95 -8.83 10.39
N ALA A 60 15.74 -9.13 11.43
CA ALA A 60 16.48 -10.39 11.55
C ALA A 60 15.53 -11.61 11.58
N ALA A 61 14.43 -11.52 12.34
CA ALA A 61 13.40 -12.54 12.38
C ALA A 61 12.75 -12.77 11.00
N GLY A 62 12.42 -11.70 10.27
CA GLY A 62 11.85 -11.81 8.93
C GLY A 62 12.81 -12.42 7.91
N LYS A 63 14.10 -12.03 7.97
CA LYS A 63 15.16 -12.65 7.15
C LYS A 63 15.34 -14.14 7.47
N GLU A 64 15.32 -14.51 8.75
CA GLU A 64 15.41 -15.91 9.18
C GLU A 64 14.20 -16.72 8.70
N LEU A 65 13.00 -16.16 8.80
CA LEU A 65 11.78 -16.82 8.32
C LEU A 65 11.90 -17.17 6.83
N ILE A 66 12.19 -16.19 5.97
CA ILE A 66 12.19 -16.43 4.53
C ILE A 66 13.30 -17.40 4.09
N LEU A 67 14.43 -17.43 4.80
CA LEU A 67 15.51 -18.40 4.58
C LEU A 67 15.11 -19.84 4.95
N ASP A 68 14.28 -20.00 5.98
CA ASP A 68 13.83 -21.31 6.46
C ASP A 68 12.71 -21.88 5.60
N ILE A 69 11.71 -21.07 5.24
CA ILE A 69 10.47 -21.60 4.63
C ILE A 69 10.31 -21.32 3.14
N GLY A 70 11.02 -20.34 2.58
CA GLY A 70 10.88 -19.94 1.18
C GLY A 70 9.53 -19.29 0.84
N VAL A 71 9.11 -19.40 -0.42
CA VAL A 71 7.83 -18.86 -0.93
C VAL A 71 6.98 -19.99 -1.50
N TYR A 72 5.69 -20.01 -1.21
CA TYR A 72 4.79 -21.04 -1.75
C TYR A 72 4.23 -20.66 -3.13
N ALA A 73 4.50 -21.51 -4.12
CA ALA A 73 3.96 -21.40 -5.48
C ALA A 73 2.53 -21.99 -5.54
N LEU A 74 1.53 -21.12 -5.43
CA LEU A 74 0.13 -21.47 -5.19
C LEU A 74 -0.43 -22.45 -6.22
N ASN A 75 -0.22 -22.19 -7.52
CA ASN A 75 -0.80 -23.03 -8.59
C ASN A 75 -0.15 -24.41 -8.71
N LYS A 76 1.01 -24.64 -8.06
CA LYS A 76 1.80 -25.87 -8.21
C LYS A 76 1.89 -26.68 -6.91
N GLY A 77 1.61 -26.08 -5.76
CA GLY A 77 1.77 -26.73 -4.46
C GLY A 77 3.23 -27.07 -4.19
N ARG A 78 4.11 -26.06 -4.36
CA ARG A 78 5.57 -26.22 -4.36
C ARG A 78 6.22 -25.08 -3.61
N ILE A 79 7.40 -25.33 -3.05
CA ILE A 79 8.21 -24.31 -2.37
C ILE A 79 9.29 -23.79 -3.32
N ILE A 80 9.36 -22.47 -3.44
CA ILE A 80 10.47 -21.74 -4.06
C ILE A 80 11.45 -21.41 -2.93
N GLU A 81 12.53 -22.19 -2.85
CA GLU A 81 13.61 -21.93 -1.89
C GLU A 81 14.47 -20.75 -2.34
N LEU A 82 14.86 -19.90 -1.38
CA LEU A 82 15.69 -18.72 -1.59
C LEU A 82 16.95 -18.83 -0.76
N SER A 83 18.10 -18.59 -1.38
CA SER A 83 19.38 -18.59 -0.66
C SER A 83 19.69 -17.22 -0.04
N GLU A 84 20.55 -17.21 0.98
CA GLU A 84 21.01 -15.96 1.60
C GLU A 84 21.65 -15.01 0.61
N GLN A 85 22.45 -15.53 -0.32
CA GLN A 85 23.05 -14.71 -1.37
C GLN A 85 21.99 -14.03 -2.24
N GLU A 86 20.93 -14.76 -2.64
CA GLU A 86 19.85 -14.20 -3.47
C GLU A 86 19.06 -13.11 -2.73
N ILE A 87 18.82 -13.30 -1.42
CA ILE A 87 18.18 -12.29 -0.58
C ILE A 87 19.05 -11.04 -0.45
N LEU A 88 20.36 -11.21 -0.22
CA LEU A 88 21.30 -10.09 -0.14
C LEU A 88 21.39 -9.35 -1.49
N GLU A 89 21.47 -10.06 -2.61
CA GLU A 89 21.45 -9.45 -3.95
C GLU A 89 20.15 -8.67 -4.21
N GLY A 90 19.01 -9.20 -3.76
CA GLY A 90 17.72 -8.50 -3.80
C GLY A 90 17.75 -7.19 -3.02
N ILE A 91 18.21 -7.22 -1.76
CA ILE A 91 18.36 -6.02 -0.91
C ILE A 91 19.22 -4.95 -1.60
N HIS A 92 20.38 -5.33 -2.15
CA HIS A 92 21.30 -4.37 -2.78
C HIS A 92 20.70 -3.68 -4.01
N LYS A 93 19.73 -4.30 -4.69
CA LYS A 93 19.05 -3.70 -5.85
C LYS A 93 17.99 -2.67 -5.48
N MET A 94 17.54 -2.65 -4.23
CA MET A 94 16.47 -1.75 -3.77
C MET A 94 16.97 -0.37 -3.36
N ASP A 95 18.22 -0.25 -2.92
CA ASP A 95 18.82 1.02 -2.52
C ASP A 95 19.23 1.86 -3.75
N ARG A 96 18.24 2.31 -4.50
CA ARG A 96 18.42 3.14 -5.69
C ARG A 96 17.27 4.13 -5.89
N PRO A 97 17.52 5.26 -6.56
CA PRO A 97 16.46 6.15 -7.00
C PRO A 97 15.56 5.48 -8.04
N LEU A 98 14.24 5.66 -7.91
CA LEU A 98 13.25 5.25 -8.90
C LEU A 98 12.55 6.49 -9.45
N SER A 99 12.64 6.72 -10.76
CA SER A 99 11.95 7.83 -11.42
C SER A 99 10.55 7.40 -11.84
N MET A 100 9.54 8.17 -11.44
CA MET A 100 8.14 7.94 -11.78
C MET A 100 7.58 9.17 -12.51
N GLY A 101 6.73 8.93 -13.51
CA GLY A 101 6.19 9.98 -14.38
C GLY A 101 7.22 10.59 -15.32
N GLU A 102 6.86 11.69 -15.96
CA GLU A 102 7.69 12.34 -16.98
C GLU A 102 7.55 13.87 -17.00
N GLY A 103 8.53 14.54 -17.60
CA GLY A 103 8.52 16.00 -17.76
C GLY A 103 8.52 16.75 -16.43
N LYS A 104 7.70 17.82 -16.34
CA LYS A 104 7.60 18.67 -15.15
C LYS A 104 6.91 17.99 -13.96
N ASP A 105 6.19 16.91 -14.22
CA ASP A 105 5.37 16.18 -13.25
C ASP A 105 6.08 14.92 -12.72
N ALA A 106 7.29 14.63 -13.19
CA ALA A 106 8.09 13.50 -12.74
C ALA A 106 8.57 13.69 -11.29
N CYS A 107 8.62 12.61 -10.52
CA CYS A 107 9.22 12.58 -9.19
C CYS A 107 10.25 11.46 -9.06
N ILE A 108 11.16 11.60 -8.09
CA ILE A 108 12.16 10.58 -7.76
C ILE A 108 11.80 10.02 -6.39
N LEU A 109 11.56 8.72 -6.35
CA LEU A 109 11.37 7.96 -5.11
C LEU A 109 12.73 7.54 -4.57
N LEU A 110 12.90 7.70 -3.26
CA LEU A 110 14.11 7.35 -2.54
C LEU A 110 13.71 6.64 -1.25
N PRO A 111 14.47 5.61 -0.81
CA PRO A 111 14.31 5.08 0.55
C PRO A 111 14.38 6.22 1.57
N ARG A 112 13.42 6.27 2.50
CA ARG A 112 13.39 7.30 3.55
C ARG A 112 13.98 6.78 4.84
N LYS A 113 14.55 7.69 5.62
CA LYS A 113 15.04 7.40 6.97
C LYS A 113 13.91 7.53 8.01
N ILE A 114 14.13 6.94 9.18
CA ILE A 114 13.36 7.25 10.37
C ILE A 114 13.52 8.75 10.66
N LEU A 115 12.41 9.46 10.85
CA LEU A 115 12.37 10.92 11.00
C LEU A 115 13.06 11.68 9.86
N ASP A 116 12.91 11.19 8.61
CA ASP A 116 13.47 11.87 7.44
C ASP A 116 12.99 13.33 7.37
N THR A 117 13.92 14.26 7.10
CA THR A 117 13.64 15.69 6.98
C THR A 117 12.94 16.05 5.67
N THR A 118 12.90 15.12 4.71
CA THR A 118 12.18 15.26 3.44
C THR A 118 10.78 14.67 3.58
N PRO A 119 9.73 15.44 3.25
CA PRO A 119 8.36 14.91 3.26
C PRO A 119 8.24 13.65 2.40
N PRO A 120 7.39 12.68 2.80
CA PRO A 120 7.13 11.53 1.96
C PRO A 120 6.42 11.93 0.67
N THR A 121 6.72 11.22 -0.41
CA THR A 121 5.90 11.22 -1.62
C THR A 121 4.45 10.84 -1.32
N ILE A 122 3.52 11.56 -1.94
CA ILE A 122 2.07 11.40 -1.80
C ILE A 122 1.51 10.71 -3.05
N TRP A 123 1.10 9.44 -2.89
CA TRP A 123 0.34 8.68 -3.88
C TRP A 123 -1.16 8.80 -3.59
N ALA A 124 -1.88 9.43 -4.52
CA ALA A 124 -3.27 9.78 -4.32
C ALA A 124 -4.24 8.86 -5.07
N GLY A 125 -5.16 8.24 -4.35
CA GLY A 125 -6.29 7.50 -4.91
C GLY A 125 -6.81 6.41 -4.00
N ASN A 126 -7.66 5.55 -4.53
CA ASN A 126 -8.33 4.48 -3.80
C ASN A 126 -7.93 3.12 -4.40
N PRO A 127 -6.70 2.61 -4.12
CA PRO A 127 -6.10 1.52 -4.87
C PRO A 127 -7.02 0.28 -4.92
N GLY A 128 -7.29 -0.22 -6.13
CA GLY A 128 -8.09 -1.43 -6.34
C GLY A 128 -9.57 -1.37 -5.91
N VAL A 129 -10.04 -0.27 -5.31
CA VAL A 129 -11.41 -0.16 -4.77
C VAL A 129 -12.45 -0.28 -5.89
N PRO A 130 -13.43 -1.20 -5.79
CA PRO A 130 -14.45 -1.39 -6.82
C PRO A 130 -15.23 -0.09 -7.10
N THR A 131 -15.05 0.45 -8.30
CA THR A 131 -15.50 1.78 -8.69
C THR A 131 -16.35 1.72 -9.95
N PRO A 132 -17.63 2.15 -9.90
CA PRO A 132 -18.46 2.24 -11.08
C PRO A 132 -17.94 3.24 -12.12
N GLU A 133 -18.10 2.93 -13.40
CA GLU A 133 -17.54 3.73 -14.49
C GLU A 133 -18.00 5.20 -14.42
N ARG A 134 -19.28 5.40 -14.11
CA ARG A 134 -19.91 6.74 -14.06
C ARG A 134 -19.25 7.73 -13.10
N ILE A 135 -18.60 7.25 -12.03
CA ILE A 135 -17.94 8.13 -11.04
C ILE A 135 -16.42 8.15 -11.21
N PHE A 136 -15.84 7.20 -11.94
CA PHE A 136 -14.39 6.97 -12.00
C PHE A 136 -13.59 8.24 -12.28
N LYS A 137 -13.89 8.94 -13.39
CA LYS A 137 -13.17 10.16 -13.78
C LYS A 137 -13.27 11.27 -12.72
N ALA A 138 -14.46 11.46 -12.14
CA ALA A 138 -14.68 12.50 -11.14
C ALA A 138 -13.91 12.20 -9.85
N SER A 139 -13.87 10.93 -9.44
CA SER A 139 -13.07 10.46 -8.32
C SER A 139 -11.59 10.75 -8.57
N VAL A 140 -11.01 10.23 -9.67
CA VAL A 140 -9.60 10.46 -10.02
C VAL A 140 -9.26 11.96 -10.08
N LYS A 141 -10.09 12.74 -10.75
CA LYS A 141 -9.88 14.18 -10.88
C LYS A 141 -9.89 14.90 -9.54
N SER A 142 -10.71 14.45 -8.58
CA SER A 142 -10.82 15.07 -7.26
C SER A 142 -9.49 15.07 -6.51
N TRP A 143 -8.69 14.01 -6.62
CA TRP A 143 -7.39 13.92 -5.95
C TRP A 143 -6.20 14.28 -6.87
N ALA A 144 -6.26 14.01 -8.17
CA ALA A 144 -5.18 14.37 -9.11
C ALA A 144 -4.94 15.90 -9.20
N GLN A 145 -5.97 16.71 -8.93
CA GLN A 145 -5.88 18.16 -8.91
C GLN A 145 -5.27 18.72 -7.61
N GLU A 146 -5.10 17.90 -6.57
CA GLU A 146 -4.60 18.38 -5.28
C GLU A 146 -3.12 18.76 -5.38
N PRO A 147 -2.71 19.93 -4.82
CA PRO A 147 -1.43 20.55 -5.14
C PRO A 147 -0.21 19.84 -4.54
N LEU A 148 -0.41 19.05 -3.49
CA LEU A 148 0.65 18.30 -2.81
C LEU A 148 0.71 16.82 -3.22
N VAL A 149 -0.08 16.43 -4.23
CA VAL A 149 -0.05 15.07 -4.78
C VAL A 149 1.09 14.93 -5.76
N ASP A 150 1.93 13.92 -5.57
CA ASP A 150 3.09 13.65 -6.43
C ASP A 150 2.77 12.61 -7.51
N LEU A 151 2.01 11.57 -7.14
CA LEU A 151 1.66 10.43 -7.98
C LEU A 151 0.20 10.06 -7.75
N ILE A 152 -0.41 9.34 -8.70
CA ILE A 152 -1.81 8.92 -8.59
C ILE A 152 -1.97 7.40 -8.66
N THR A 153 -3.03 6.91 -8.03
CA THR A 153 -3.58 5.57 -8.15
C THR A 153 -5.09 5.66 -8.38
N CYS A 154 -5.77 4.54 -8.56
CA CYS A 154 -7.21 4.51 -8.80
C CYS A 154 -7.88 3.25 -8.26
N GLY A 155 -9.21 3.25 -8.30
CA GLY A 155 -10.00 2.04 -8.12
C GLY A 155 -10.01 1.16 -9.37
N SER A 156 -10.69 0.02 -9.27
CA SER A 156 -10.94 -0.91 -10.37
C SER A 156 -12.34 -0.69 -10.94
N LEU A 157 -12.50 -0.73 -12.27
CA LEU A 157 -13.82 -0.61 -12.90
C LEU A 157 -14.66 -1.87 -12.66
N VAL A 158 -15.86 -1.71 -12.11
CA VAL A 158 -16.83 -2.83 -11.94
C VAL A 158 -17.73 -3.02 -13.15
N ASP A 159 -17.87 -1.98 -13.96
CA ASP A 159 -18.63 -1.96 -15.20
C ASP A 159 -17.90 -1.14 -16.27
N VAL A 160 -18.15 -1.46 -17.54
CA VAL A 160 -17.68 -0.68 -18.69
C VAL A 160 -18.72 -0.70 -19.81
N ASP A 161 -19.09 0.48 -20.31
CA ASP A 161 -20.16 0.66 -21.31
C ASP A 161 -21.49 -0.02 -20.89
N GLY A 162 -21.78 -0.06 -19.59
CA GLY A 162 -22.96 -0.69 -19.01
C GLY A 162 -22.89 -2.22 -18.89
N VAL A 163 -21.73 -2.84 -19.14
CA VAL A 163 -21.48 -4.27 -19.00
C VAL A 163 -20.61 -4.52 -17.76
N ASN A 164 -21.03 -5.44 -16.88
CA ASN A 164 -20.23 -5.82 -15.72
C ASN A 164 -18.90 -6.45 -16.15
N VAL A 165 -17.83 -6.08 -15.45
CA VAL A 165 -16.50 -6.61 -15.69
C VAL A 165 -16.39 -8.02 -15.12
N VAL A 166 -15.87 -8.95 -15.93
CA VAL A 166 -15.66 -10.34 -15.57
C VAL A 166 -14.21 -10.70 -15.85
N SER A 167 -13.52 -11.22 -14.83
CA SER A 167 -12.13 -11.64 -14.89
C SER A 167 -11.92 -12.74 -15.93
N GLY A 168 -10.87 -12.62 -16.73
CA GLY A 168 -10.51 -13.55 -17.80
C GLY A 168 -11.35 -13.40 -19.07
N GLU A 169 -12.23 -12.40 -19.16
CA GLU A 169 -13.11 -12.19 -20.30
C GLU A 169 -12.84 -10.89 -21.06
N LEU A 170 -13.55 -10.70 -22.17
CA LEU A 170 -13.46 -9.48 -23.00
C LEU A 170 -13.71 -8.20 -22.20
N SER A 171 -14.62 -8.23 -21.22
CA SER A 171 -14.95 -7.04 -20.42
C SER A 171 -13.78 -6.57 -19.56
N GLU A 172 -12.95 -7.48 -19.03
CA GLU A 172 -11.72 -7.10 -18.31
C GLU A 172 -10.72 -6.37 -19.22
N LEU A 173 -10.50 -6.88 -20.43
CA LEU A 173 -9.60 -6.24 -21.40
C LEU A 173 -10.06 -4.82 -21.72
N ILE A 174 -11.36 -4.64 -21.96
CA ILE A 174 -11.94 -3.34 -22.29
C ILE A 174 -11.89 -2.40 -21.08
N ALA A 175 -12.21 -2.90 -19.88
CA ALA A 175 -12.14 -2.12 -18.64
C ALA A 175 -10.71 -1.65 -18.33
N SER A 176 -9.72 -2.54 -18.43
CA SER A 176 -8.30 -2.23 -18.20
C SER A 176 -7.81 -1.09 -19.10
N ARG A 177 -8.19 -1.11 -20.39
CA ARG A 177 -7.86 -0.03 -21.32
C ARG A 177 -8.66 1.25 -21.06
N ARG A 178 -9.93 1.12 -20.65
CA ARG A 178 -10.82 2.24 -20.35
C ARG A 178 -10.32 3.02 -19.14
N GLU A 179 -9.94 2.32 -18.08
CA GLU A 179 -9.31 2.89 -16.89
C GLU A 179 -8.12 3.77 -17.26
N LEU A 180 -7.13 3.23 -17.98
CA LEU A 180 -5.92 3.94 -18.37
C LEU A 180 -6.22 5.11 -19.33
N SER A 181 -7.22 4.96 -20.20
CA SER A 181 -7.70 6.05 -21.06
C SER A 181 -8.30 7.20 -20.24
N TYR A 182 -9.06 6.88 -19.18
CA TYR A 182 -9.61 7.89 -18.27
C TYR A 182 -8.55 8.56 -17.42
N LEU A 183 -7.57 7.81 -16.91
CA LEU A 183 -6.44 8.37 -16.18
C LEU A 183 -5.66 9.37 -17.04
N ARG A 184 -5.37 9.01 -18.31
CA ARG A 184 -4.75 9.93 -19.28
C ARG A 184 -5.56 11.20 -19.46
N GLN A 185 -6.86 11.09 -19.72
CA GLN A 185 -7.75 12.25 -19.87
C GLN A 185 -7.73 13.14 -18.63
N VAL A 186 -7.83 12.55 -17.43
CA VAL A 186 -7.81 13.32 -16.17
C VAL A 186 -6.48 14.05 -15.99
N ARG A 187 -5.34 13.40 -16.23
CA ARG A 187 -4.01 14.04 -16.16
C ARG A 187 -3.89 15.25 -17.11
N GLU A 188 -4.42 15.12 -18.33
CA GLU A 188 -4.50 16.23 -19.29
C GLU A 188 -5.42 17.36 -18.78
N GLU A 189 -6.62 17.01 -18.27
CA GLU A 189 -7.60 17.97 -17.75
C GLU A 189 -7.11 18.76 -16.54
N VAL A 190 -6.31 18.16 -15.65
CA VAL A 190 -5.72 18.85 -14.48
C VAL A 190 -4.40 19.57 -14.82
N GLY A 191 -3.96 19.52 -16.09
CA GLY A 191 -2.76 20.21 -16.57
C GLY A 191 -1.44 19.57 -16.12
N ARG A 192 -1.48 18.28 -15.76
CA ARG A 192 -0.34 17.48 -15.28
C ARG A 192 -0.20 16.17 -16.08
N PRO A 193 -0.03 16.25 -17.41
CA PRO A 193 -0.01 15.07 -18.28
C PRO A 193 1.11 14.08 -17.94
N GLY A 194 2.19 14.54 -17.30
CA GLY A 194 3.33 13.71 -16.95
C GLY A 194 3.19 12.95 -15.63
N LEU A 195 2.14 13.18 -14.83
CA LEU A 195 1.94 12.55 -13.52
C LEU A 195 2.17 11.03 -13.59
N GLY A 196 3.07 10.51 -12.76
CA GLY A 196 3.29 9.06 -12.66
C GLY A 196 2.12 8.36 -11.99
N MET A 197 1.91 7.09 -12.34
CA MET A 197 0.77 6.31 -11.86
C MET A 197 1.21 4.97 -11.29
N LEU A 198 0.53 4.53 -10.23
CA LEU A 198 0.26 3.11 -10.01
C LEU A 198 -1.11 2.86 -10.61
N ALA A 199 -1.23 1.98 -11.60
CA ALA A 199 -2.49 1.82 -12.33
C ALA A 199 -2.64 0.41 -12.92
N ALA A 200 -3.63 0.25 -13.79
CA ALA A 200 -4.11 -1.01 -14.32
C ALA A 200 -4.82 -1.86 -13.25
N GLU A 201 -5.53 -1.20 -12.34
CA GLU A 201 -6.22 -1.80 -11.18
C GLU A 201 -7.41 -2.70 -11.59
N SER A 202 -7.97 -2.46 -12.77
CA SER A 202 -8.97 -3.32 -13.42
C SER A 202 -8.37 -4.61 -14.02
N SER A 203 -7.04 -4.74 -14.03
CA SER A 203 -6.31 -5.88 -14.61
C SER A 203 -6.04 -6.96 -13.57
N VAL A 204 -7.04 -7.79 -13.29
CA VAL A 204 -6.96 -8.84 -12.26
C VAL A 204 -6.36 -10.14 -12.76
N THR A 205 -6.32 -10.36 -14.09
CA THR A 205 -5.69 -11.50 -14.76
C THR A 205 -4.56 -11.06 -15.69
N GLU A 206 -3.87 -12.04 -16.27
CA GLU A 206 -2.86 -11.83 -17.32
C GLU A 206 -3.44 -11.17 -18.59
N ILE A 207 -4.74 -11.31 -18.85
CA ILE A 207 -5.40 -10.68 -20.00
C ILE A 207 -5.45 -9.16 -19.81
N GLY A 208 -5.86 -8.70 -18.62
CA GLY A 208 -5.86 -7.29 -18.27
C GLY A 208 -4.44 -6.72 -18.30
N ASP A 209 -3.48 -7.45 -17.70
CA ASP A 209 -2.08 -7.02 -17.63
C ASP A 209 -1.48 -6.73 -19.02
N LEU A 210 -1.60 -7.70 -19.93
CA LEU A 210 -1.13 -7.53 -21.31
C LEU A 210 -1.93 -6.48 -22.08
N ALA A 211 -3.21 -6.27 -21.74
CA ALA A 211 -4.04 -5.25 -22.37
C ALA A 211 -3.67 -3.82 -21.96
N ALA A 212 -3.17 -3.64 -20.72
CA ALA A 212 -2.71 -2.39 -20.14
C ALA A 212 -1.34 -1.93 -20.67
N THR A 213 -0.51 -2.88 -21.09
CA THR A 213 0.89 -2.69 -21.48
C THR A 213 1.03 -1.99 -22.83
N HIS A 214 0.97 -0.65 -22.85
CA HIS A 214 1.14 0.16 -24.06
C HIS A 214 1.55 1.60 -23.71
N PRO A 215 2.45 2.27 -24.47
CA PRO A 215 2.94 3.62 -24.13
C PRO A 215 1.84 4.71 -24.06
N ASP A 216 0.72 4.52 -24.76
CA ASP A 216 -0.45 5.41 -24.66
C ASP A 216 -1.39 5.10 -23.47
N LEU A 217 -1.15 3.99 -22.77
CA LEU A 217 -1.92 3.48 -21.64
C LEU A 217 -1.05 3.49 -20.38
N LEU A 218 -0.59 2.33 -19.89
CA LEU A 218 0.36 2.24 -18.78
C LEU A 218 1.79 2.41 -19.30
N ARG A 219 2.47 3.51 -18.97
CA ARG A 219 3.78 3.84 -19.56
C ARG A 219 4.92 3.12 -18.85
N PRO A 220 6.12 3.01 -19.47
CA PRO A 220 7.31 2.51 -18.79
C PRO A 220 7.75 3.35 -17.57
N CYS A 221 7.28 4.60 -17.44
CA CYS A 221 7.53 5.45 -16.26
C CYS A 221 6.39 5.39 -15.21
N ASP A 222 5.44 4.48 -15.39
CA ASP A 222 4.39 4.14 -14.44
C ASP A 222 4.69 2.78 -13.79
N SER A 223 3.86 2.36 -12.83
CA SER A 223 3.99 1.10 -12.12
C SER A 223 2.73 0.24 -12.20
N HIS A 224 2.92 -1.07 -12.06
CA HIS A 224 1.85 -2.06 -11.94
C HIS A 224 2.05 -2.95 -10.71
N LEU A 225 0.96 -3.32 -10.07
CA LEU A 225 0.93 -4.19 -8.90
C LEU A 225 1.38 -5.62 -9.20
N VAL A 226 2.38 -6.13 -8.50
CA VAL A 226 2.73 -7.56 -8.47
C VAL A 226 2.53 -8.09 -7.05
N ALA A 227 1.40 -8.73 -6.80
CA ALA A 227 0.99 -9.13 -5.46
C ALA A 227 1.61 -10.46 -5.00
N MET A 228 1.95 -10.51 -3.72
CA MET A 228 2.13 -11.73 -2.93
C MET A 228 0.86 -11.98 -2.11
N PHE A 229 0.44 -13.24 -2.04
CA PHE A 229 -0.75 -13.65 -1.28
C PHE A 229 -0.40 -14.02 0.17
N ASN A 230 -1.40 -13.90 1.04
CA ASN A 230 -1.36 -14.21 2.47
C ASN A 230 -1.19 -15.72 2.76
N GLU A 231 -0.11 -16.19 3.37
CA GLU A 231 1.13 -15.47 3.67
C GLU A 231 2.31 -16.12 2.91
N LEU A 232 3.21 -15.29 2.38
CA LEU A 232 4.42 -15.70 1.66
C LEU A 232 4.15 -16.61 0.45
N MET A 233 3.15 -16.27 -0.36
CA MET A 233 2.81 -17.04 -1.55
C MET A 233 2.81 -16.18 -2.81
N ILE A 234 3.07 -16.83 -3.95
CA ILE A 234 2.95 -16.22 -5.27
C ILE A 234 2.26 -17.18 -6.22
N ASP A 235 1.52 -16.63 -7.18
CA ASP A 235 0.86 -17.39 -8.22
C ASP A 235 1.49 -17.13 -9.60
N GLN A 236 1.08 -17.92 -10.58
CA GLN A 236 1.59 -17.83 -11.94
C GLN A 236 1.19 -16.49 -12.60
N GLY A 237 0.02 -15.93 -12.29
CA GLY A 237 -0.41 -14.64 -12.84
C GLY A 237 0.52 -13.51 -12.45
N ASN A 238 0.86 -13.39 -11.17
CA ASN A 238 1.81 -12.37 -10.69
C ASN A 238 3.24 -12.62 -11.20
N MET A 239 3.67 -13.87 -11.35
CA MET A 239 4.96 -14.15 -11.98
C MET A 239 5.01 -13.74 -13.46
N LEU A 240 3.91 -13.92 -14.21
CA LEU A 240 3.82 -13.46 -15.61
C LEU A 240 3.87 -11.93 -15.68
N ARG A 241 3.18 -11.25 -14.77
CA ARG A 241 3.20 -9.80 -14.65
C ARG A 241 4.59 -9.26 -14.33
N ALA A 242 5.27 -9.87 -13.36
CA ALA A 242 6.67 -9.54 -13.05
C ALA A 242 7.59 -9.73 -14.26
N ALA A 243 7.38 -10.79 -15.04
CA ALA A 243 8.17 -11.05 -16.24
C ALA A 243 7.88 -10.05 -17.38
N ASN A 244 6.65 -9.55 -17.49
CA ASN A 244 6.25 -8.58 -18.50
C ASN A 244 7.04 -7.26 -18.39
N SER A 245 7.37 -6.84 -17.16
CA SER A 245 8.15 -5.61 -16.93
C SER A 245 9.61 -5.70 -17.40
N LEU A 246 10.21 -6.91 -17.46
CA LEU A 246 11.62 -7.09 -17.84
C LEU A 246 11.97 -6.50 -19.22
N PHE A 247 11.03 -6.59 -20.16
CA PHE A 247 11.19 -6.01 -21.50
C PHE A 247 10.47 -4.66 -21.62
N TYR A 248 9.25 -4.54 -21.08
CA TYR A 248 8.46 -3.34 -21.25
C TYR A 248 8.98 -2.13 -20.47
N GLY A 249 9.53 -2.38 -19.26
CA GLY A 249 10.24 -1.39 -18.45
C GLY A 249 9.41 -0.63 -17.42
N MET A 250 8.12 -0.93 -17.24
CA MET A 250 7.32 -0.37 -16.14
C MET A 250 7.82 -0.87 -14.78
N ALA A 251 7.63 -0.09 -13.73
CA ALA A 251 8.06 -0.48 -12.39
C ALA A 251 7.13 -1.55 -11.79
N ASN A 252 7.70 -2.58 -11.16
CA ASN A 252 6.93 -3.56 -10.39
C ASN A 252 6.73 -3.05 -8.96
N ALA A 253 5.48 -2.76 -8.62
CA ALA A 253 5.07 -2.42 -7.27
C ALA A 253 4.68 -3.70 -6.54
N SER A 254 5.56 -4.23 -5.67
CA SER A 254 5.17 -5.45 -4.96
C SER A 254 4.14 -5.14 -3.89
N LEU A 255 3.04 -5.86 -3.85
CA LEU A 255 2.06 -5.77 -2.76
C LEU A 255 2.16 -7.00 -1.87
N ALA A 256 2.49 -6.81 -0.61
CA ALA A 256 2.37 -7.86 0.38
C ALA A 256 1.37 -7.40 1.44
N THR A 257 0.16 -7.92 1.35
CA THR A 257 -0.90 -7.72 2.33
C THR A 257 -0.70 -8.76 3.41
N VAL A 258 -0.43 -8.38 4.65
CA VAL A 258 -0.39 -9.32 5.78
C VAL A 258 -1.59 -9.13 6.68
N MET A 259 -2.08 -10.20 7.29
CA MET A 259 -3.21 -10.12 8.22
C MET A 259 -2.75 -10.06 9.67
N VAL A 260 -2.98 -8.92 10.32
CA VAL A 260 -2.84 -8.79 11.78
C VAL A 260 -3.99 -9.56 12.44
N GLY A 261 -3.65 -10.54 13.28
CA GLY A 261 -4.56 -11.51 13.85
C GLY A 261 -4.83 -12.74 12.96
N GLY A 262 -4.12 -12.87 11.84
CA GLY A 262 -4.21 -14.00 10.92
C GLY A 262 -3.27 -15.16 11.28
N LEU A 263 -2.76 -15.87 10.27
CA LEU A 263 -1.87 -17.03 10.46
C LEU A 263 -0.58 -16.67 11.20
N ALA A 264 -0.09 -15.45 11.01
CA ALA A 264 1.11 -14.95 11.66
C ALA A 264 0.88 -14.53 13.13
N GLY A 265 -0.36 -14.63 13.64
CA GLY A 265 -0.74 -14.11 14.95
C GLY A 265 -0.94 -12.59 14.94
N ASP A 266 -0.68 -11.96 16.08
CA ASP A 266 -0.85 -10.51 16.28
C ASP A 266 0.28 -9.70 15.60
N ALA A 267 0.29 -8.38 15.82
CA ALA A 267 1.15 -7.41 15.14
C ALA A 267 2.64 -7.80 15.05
N PRO A 268 3.31 -8.34 16.10
CA PRO A 268 4.72 -8.73 16.02
C PRO A 268 4.97 -9.83 14.98
N GLY A 269 4.14 -10.87 14.95
CA GLY A 269 4.31 -11.97 13.99
C GLY A 269 3.95 -11.54 12.57
N ALA A 270 2.90 -10.73 12.41
CA ALA A 270 2.55 -10.14 11.12
C ALA A 270 3.68 -9.23 10.57
N ALA A 271 4.39 -8.49 11.43
CA ALA A 271 5.55 -7.69 11.04
C ALA A 271 6.72 -8.56 10.55
N VAL A 272 6.98 -9.69 11.20
CA VAL A 272 7.98 -10.67 10.74
C VAL A 272 7.66 -11.18 9.33
N VAL A 273 6.39 -11.54 9.09
CA VAL A 273 5.91 -11.98 7.77
C VAL A 273 5.98 -10.87 6.73
N GLN A 274 5.68 -9.62 7.10
CA GLN A 274 5.78 -8.48 6.18
C GLN A 274 7.23 -8.27 5.72
N VAL A 275 8.19 -8.31 6.65
CA VAL A 275 9.62 -8.23 6.31
C VAL A 275 10.02 -9.37 5.38
N ALA A 276 9.66 -10.60 5.74
CA ALA A 276 9.94 -11.78 4.91
C ALA A 276 9.36 -11.63 3.49
N SER A 277 8.14 -11.08 3.39
CA SER A 277 7.45 -10.87 2.11
C SER A 277 8.17 -9.83 1.24
N PHE A 278 8.65 -8.72 1.80
CA PHE A 278 9.42 -7.74 1.03
C PHE A 278 10.76 -8.30 0.55
N LEU A 279 11.47 -9.05 1.40
CA LEU A 279 12.70 -9.73 1.00
C LEU A 279 12.46 -10.75 -0.12
N ALA A 280 11.36 -11.50 -0.04
CA ALA A 280 10.94 -12.41 -1.10
C ALA A 280 10.56 -11.67 -2.39
N ALA A 281 9.80 -10.58 -2.28
CA ALA A 281 9.28 -9.80 -3.40
C ALA A 281 10.39 -9.19 -4.28
N ASN A 282 11.53 -8.84 -3.69
CA ASN A 282 12.73 -8.42 -4.45
C ASN A 282 13.17 -9.47 -5.49
N ILE A 283 12.83 -10.73 -5.26
CA ILE A 283 13.22 -11.88 -6.08
C ILE A 283 12.03 -12.38 -6.91
N VAL A 284 10.91 -12.72 -6.26
CA VAL A 284 9.77 -13.38 -6.93
C VAL A 284 8.86 -12.39 -7.64
N CYS A 285 8.77 -11.13 -7.18
CA CYS A 285 7.98 -10.09 -7.84
C CYS A 285 8.84 -9.15 -8.69
N LEU A 286 10.18 -9.31 -8.67
CA LEU A 286 11.12 -8.38 -9.27
C LEU A 286 10.82 -6.93 -8.88
N ALA A 287 10.56 -6.70 -7.59
CA ALA A 287 10.09 -5.43 -7.06
C ALA A 287 11.06 -4.27 -7.37
N ASP A 288 10.52 -3.12 -7.75
CA ASP A 288 11.23 -1.84 -7.78
C ASP A 288 10.93 -1.00 -6.52
N TYR A 289 9.76 -1.22 -5.91
CA TYR A 289 9.37 -0.71 -4.60
C TYR A 289 8.31 -1.60 -3.97
N HIS A 290 8.03 -1.36 -2.68
CA HIS A 290 7.08 -2.16 -1.91
C HIS A 290 5.86 -1.36 -1.47
N LEU A 291 4.70 -2.02 -1.50
CA LEU A 291 3.45 -1.58 -0.88
C LEU A 291 3.23 -2.32 0.43
N CYS A 292 3.08 -1.55 1.52
CA CYS A 292 2.81 -2.06 2.86
C CYS A 292 1.33 -1.87 3.21
N HIS A 293 0.56 -2.95 3.05
CA HIS A 293 -0.88 -2.97 3.24
C HIS A 293 -1.31 -3.99 4.31
N PRO A 294 -1.03 -3.76 5.61
CA PRO A 294 -1.55 -4.66 6.63
C PRO A 294 -3.06 -4.44 6.82
N ILE A 295 -3.81 -5.53 6.94
CA ILE A 295 -5.22 -5.48 7.32
C ILE A 295 -5.44 -6.22 8.64
N HIS A 296 -6.30 -5.67 9.49
CA HIS A 296 -6.72 -6.36 10.70
C HIS A 296 -7.81 -7.37 10.37
N ILE A 297 -7.64 -8.64 10.74
CA ILE A 297 -8.54 -9.74 10.34
C ILE A 297 -10.03 -9.47 10.63
N ARG A 298 -10.32 -8.72 11.70
CA ARG A 298 -11.69 -8.34 12.09
C ARG A 298 -12.18 -7.03 11.47
N TYR A 299 -11.29 -6.04 11.34
CA TYR A 299 -11.71 -4.66 11.07
C TYR A 299 -11.53 -4.27 9.60
N VAL A 300 -10.63 -4.96 8.90
CA VAL A 300 -10.26 -4.70 7.50
C VAL A 300 -9.80 -3.24 7.31
N ALA A 301 -9.04 -2.72 8.27
CA ALA A 301 -8.60 -1.33 8.26
C ALA A 301 -7.15 -1.22 8.73
N THR A 302 -6.40 -0.34 8.07
CA THR A 302 -5.00 0.01 8.39
C THR A 302 -4.92 0.89 9.65
N SER A 303 -5.98 1.64 9.95
CA SER A 303 -6.14 2.51 11.13
C SER A 303 -6.33 1.78 12.46
N ALA A 304 -6.37 0.43 12.45
CA ALA A 304 -6.33 -0.37 13.67
C ALA A 304 -4.92 -0.32 14.29
N ARG A 305 -4.83 -0.34 15.62
CA ARG A 305 -3.55 -0.20 16.37
C ARG A 305 -2.45 -1.11 15.87
N GLY A 306 -2.73 -2.42 15.75
CA GLY A 306 -1.74 -3.40 15.31
C GLY A 306 -1.27 -3.21 13.87
N CYS A 307 -2.13 -2.69 12.98
CA CYS A 307 -1.77 -2.38 11.60
C CYS A 307 -0.87 -1.15 11.51
N MET A 308 -1.23 -0.06 12.22
CA MET A 308 -0.38 1.14 12.26
C MET A 308 0.98 0.85 12.92
N TRP A 309 1.00 0.03 13.98
CA TRP A 309 2.25 -0.42 14.60
C TRP A 309 3.10 -1.22 13.62
N LEU A 310 2.49 -2.13 12.86
CA LEU A 310 3.18 -2.92 11.84
C LEU A 310 3.79 -2.01 10.76
N GLN A 311 3.01 -1.08 10.19
CA GLN A 311 3.53 -0.13 9.20
C GLN A 311 4.70 0.67 9.77
N SER A 312 4.59 1.12 11.02
CA SER A 312 5.67 1.83 11.69
C SER A 312 6.94 0.97 11.81
N ILE A 313 6.86 -0.20 12.44
CA ILE A 313 8.06 -0.99 12.75
C ILE A 313 8.71 -1.58 11.49
N VAL A 314 7.92 -1.93 10.46
CA VAL A 314 8.46 -2.45 9.19
C VAL A 314 9.21 -1.35 8.43
N CYS A 315 8.66 -0.13 8.37
CA CYS A 315 9.39 1.00 7.78
C CYS A 315 10.71 1.26 8.52
N GLN A 316 10.69 1.27 9.86
CA GLN A 316 11.90 1.45 10.67
C GLN A 316 12.92 0.33 10.44
N ALA A 317 12.46 -0.93 10.32
CA ALA A 317 13.30 -2.10 10.09
C ALA A 317 14.08 -1.98 8.77
N PHE A 318 13.41 -1.62 7.68
CA PHE A 318 14.05 -1.42 6.37
C PHE A 318 14.93 -0.17 6.34
N ALA A 319 14.49 0.95 6.92
CA ALA A 319 15.28 2.17 6.99
C ALA A 319 16.66 1.97 7.67
N ARG A 320 16.76 1.00 8.59
CA ARG A 320 18.01 0.67 9.30
C ARG A 320 18.84 -0.43 8.63
N ASN A 321 18.20 -1.45 8.08
CA ASN A 321 18.87 -2.71 7.73
C ASN A 321 18.94 -2.98 6.22
N ALA A 322 17.98 -2.46 5.45
CA ALA A 322 17.85 -2.72 4.02
C ALA A 322 17.05 -1.58 3.37
N PRO A 323 17.64 -0.40 3.13
CA PRO A 323 16.90 0.73 2.57
C PRO A 323 16.18 0.37 1.27
N ALA A 324 14.86 0.59 1.25
CA ALA A 324 13.99 0.38 0.11
C ALA A 324 12.90 1.45 0.09
N VAL A 325 12.35 1.74 -1.09
CA VAL A 325 11.12 2.54 -1.20
C VAL A 325 9.96 1.69 -0.69
N ILE A 326 9.38 2.08 0.44
CA ILE A 326 8.17 1.49 1.01
C ILE A 326 7.09 2.55 0.99
N VAL A 327 5.99 2.26 0.31
CA VAL A 327 4.79 3.08 0.24
C VAL A 327 3.74 2.36 1.08
N CYS A 328 3.19 3.02 2.09
CA CYS A 328 2.24 2.43 3.02
C CYS A 328 0.84 2.90 2.70
N ASP A 329 -0.06 1.92 2.57
CA ASP A 329 -1.45 2.16 2.26
C ASP A 329 -2.23 2.70 3.45
N ILE A 330 -3.13 3.65 3.18
CA ILE A 330 -4.07 4.20 4.15
C ILE A 330 -5.49 3.83 3.74
N TYR A 331 -6.02 2.83 4.43
CA TYR A 331 -7.39 2.30 4.32
C TYR A 331 -8.11 2.47 5.65
N PRO A 332 -8.72 3.65 5.89
CA PRO A 332 -9.59 3.91 7.02
C PRO A 332 -10.88 3.12 6.90
N LYS A 333 -11.45 2.74 8.04
CA LYS A 333 -12.77 2.10 8.07
C LYS A 333 -13.89 3.10 7.77
N SER A 334 -13.66 4.39 7.96
CA SER A 334 -14.65 5.43 7.68
C SER A 334 -14.57 5.97 6.25
N GLY A 335 -15.68 6.52 5.73
CA GLY A 335 -15.75 7.15 4.39
C GLY A 335 -16.00 8.66 4.40
N ALA A 336 -16.09 9.27 3.22
CA ALA A 336 -16.29 10.72 3.07
C ALA A 336 -17.55 11.23 3.81
N LEU A 337 -17.55 12.52 4.16
CA LEU A 337 -18.57 13.14 5.03
C LEU A 337 -18.57 12.63 6.47
N THR A 338 -17.41 12.17 6.97
CA THR A 338 -17.23 11.76 8.37
C THR A 338 -15.97 12.42 8.97
N LYS A 339 -15.97 12.72 10.27
CA LYS A 339 -14.76 13.25 10.93
C LYS A 339 -13.77 12.14 11.22
N GLU A 340 -14.30 10.95 11.50
CA GLU A 340 -13.57 9.73 11.81
C GLU A 340 -12.62 9.38 10.68
N LEU A 341 -13.03 9.49 9.41
CA LEU A 341 -12.14 9.34 8.25
C LEU A 341 -10.90 10.23 8.36
N LEU A 342 -11.09 11.52 8.64
CA LEU A 342 -10.00 12.49 8.69
C LEU A 342 -9.06 12.23 9.88
N TYR A 343 -9.58 11.77 11.01
CA TYR A 343 -8.76 11.36 12.16
C TYR A 343 -7.99 10.06 11.89
N GLU A 344 -8.62 9.06 11.27
CA GLU A 344 -7.98 7.80 10.87
C GLU A 344 -6.85 8.03 9.86
N VAL A 345 -7.09 8.89 8.85
CA VAL A 345 -6.07 9.29 7.86
C VAL A 345 -4.90 9.97 8.54
N THR A 346 -5.18 10.90 9.46
CA THR A 346 -4.12 11.61 10.21
C THR A 346 -3.29 10.62 11.03
N ALA A 347 -3.92 9.68 11.74
CA ALA A 347 -3.22 8.72 12.59
C ALA A 347 -2.26 7.83 11.78
N ASN A 348 -2.73 7.25 10.67
CA ASN A 348 -1.89 6.50 9.74
C ASN A 348 -0.75 7.36 9.20
N THR A 349 -1.07 8.57 8.74
CA THR A 349 -0.09 9.49 8.14
C THR A 349 1.06 9.79 9.09
N ILE A 350 0.76 10.06 10.37
CA ILE A 350 1.78 10.28 11.40
C ILE A 350 2.65 9.03 11.58
N ALA A 351 2.02 7.86 11.76
CA ALA A 351 2.73 6.61 12.00
C ALA A 351 3.71 6.28 10.86
N ILE A 352 3.25 6.41 9.62
CA ILE A 352 4.04 6.11 8.42
C ILE A 352 5.14 7.16 8.18
N SER A 353 4.78 8.46 8.20
CA SER A 353 5.70 9.54 7.82
C SER A 353 6.91 9.61 8.73
N LEU A 354 6.71 9.42 10.04
CA LEU A 354 7.79 9.44 11.03
C LEU A 354 8.67 8.20 10.99
N SER A 355 8.14 7.08 10.51
CA SER A 355 8.83 5.78 10.50
C SER A 355 9.67 5.53 9.25
N GLY A 356 9.61 6.42 8.26
CA GLY A 356 10.35 6.28 7.00
C GLY A 356 9.55 5.64 5.86
N GLY A 357 8.22 5.65 5.90
CA GLY A 357 7.38 5.23 4.77
C GLY A 357 6.94 6.40 3.88
N HIS A 358 6.60 6.10 2.63
CA HIS A 358 5.79 6.94 1.75
C HIS A 358 4.29 6.65 1.95
N LEU A 359 3.41 7.47 1.37
CA LEU A 359 1.98 7.39 1.64
C LEU A 359 1.23 7.07 0.35
N GLU A 360 0.36 6.07 0.39
CA GLU A 360 -0.65 5.82 -0.64
C GLU A 360 -2.05 5.81 -0.02
N GLY A 361 -2.99 6.47 -0.69
CA GLY A 361 -4.35 6.53 -0.21
C GLY A 361 -5.15 7.71 -0.76
N VAL A 362 -6.42 7.84 -0.36
CA VAL A 362 -7.05 7.13 0.75
C VAL A 362 -8.07 6.08 0.25
N GLY A 363 -7.86 4.83 0.63
CA GLY A 363 -8.82 3.72 0.48
C GLY A 363 -9.95 3.81 1.50
N SER A 364 -10.71 4.91 1.47
CA SER A 364 -11.81 5.21 2.39
C SER A 364 -12.88 4.12 2.42
N ALA A 365 -13.59 4.01 3.54
CA ALA A 365 -14.60 2.99 3.80
C ALA A 365 -14.07 1.57 3.56
N ASP A 366 -12.94 1.25 4.20
CA ASP A 366 -12.18 0.00 4.15
C ASP A 366 -11.89 -0.56 2.74
N GLY A 367 -11.99 0.30 1.73
CA GLY A 367 -11.94 -0.10 0.32
C GLY A 367 -13.13 -0.95 -0.15
N SER A 368 -14.15 -1.22 0.69
CA SER A 368 -15.36 -1.92 0.24
C SER A 368 -16.29 -1.06 -0.60
N LYS A 369 -16.16 0.26 -0.51
CA LYS A 369 -16.95 1.23 -1.27
C LYS A 369 -16.08 2.35 -1.82
N PRO A 370 -16.38 2.91 -3.01
CA PRO A 370 -15.67 4.03 -3.60
C PRO A 370 -16.10 5.35 -2.96
N HIS A 371 -16.00 5.44 -1.64
CA HIS A 371 -16.40 6.58 -0.81
C HIS A 371 -15.18 7.45 -0.44
N GLY A 372 -14.13 7.40 -1.27
CA GLY A 372 -12.94 8.23 -1.19
C GLY A 372 -13.04 9.48 -2.07
N THR A 373 -12.42 10.58 -1.63
CA THR A 373 -12.35 11.86 -2.35
C THR A 373 -10.99 12.53 -2.24
N GLY A 374 -10.77 13.62 -2.98
CA GLY A 374 -9.56 14.43 -2.87
C GLY A 374 -9.35 15.14 -1.54
N LEU A 375 -10.38 15.28 -0.68
CA LEU A 375 -10.25 16.11 0.52
C LEU A 375 -9.46 15.42 1.63
N GLU A 376 -9.66 14.13 1.83
CA GLU A 376 -8.87 13.32 2.75
C GLU A 376 -7.44 13.09 2.22
N VAL A 377 -7.25 13.03 0.89
CA VAL A 377 -5.92 13.04 0.26
C VAL A 377 -5.19 14.34 0.54
N ARG A 378 -5.87 15.48 0.41
CA ARG A 378 -5.32 16.79 0.78
C ARG A 378 -4.86 16.79 2.24
N LEU A 379 -5.69 16.29 3.15
CA LEU A 379 -5.33 16.22 4.57
C LEU A 379 -4.12 15.31 4.81
N MET A 380 -4.08 14.13 4.19
CA MET A 380 -2.95 13.20 4.24
C MET A 380 -1.65 13.91 3.86
N ALA A 381 -1.64 14.62 2.72
CA ALA A 381 -0.47 15.36 2.25
C ALA A 381 -0.06 16.50 3.19
N GLU A 382 -1.02 17.31 3.66
CA GLU A 382 -0.75 18.41 4.58
C GLU A 382 -0.16 17.94 5.91
N VAL A 383 -0.73 16.88 6.50
CA VAL A 383 -0.26 16.28 7.74
C VAL A 383 1.15 15.73 7.56
N ALA A 384 1.41 14.98 6.48
CA ALA A 384 2.71 14.42 6.18
C ALA A 384 3.80 15.50 6.10
N HIS A 385 3.51 16.56 5.35
CA HIS A 385 4.42 17.70 5.23
C HIS A 385 4.62 18.42 6.58
N ALA A 386 3.55 18.63 7.34
CA ALA A 386 3.61 19.33 8.61
C ALA A 386 4.47 18.57 9.63
N VAL A 387 4.21 17.27 9.84
CA VAL A 387 4.93 16.46 10.85
C VAL A 387 6.40 16.32 10.53
N THR A 388 6.76 16.17 9.24
CA THR A 388 8.15 16.15 8.80
C THR A 388 8.82 17.52 8.99
N ARG A 389 8.23 18.61 8.49
CA ARG A 389 8.85 19.94 8.55
C ARG A 389 9.01 20.47 9.97
N GLN A 390 8.14 20.06 10.89
CA GLN A 390 8.25 20.44 12.29
C GLN A 390 9.21 19.56 13.09
N ASN A 391 9.84 18.56 12.47
CA ASN A 391 10.72 17.58 13.10
C ASN A 391 10.05 16.88 14.30
N MET A 392 8.79 16.47 14.12
CA MET A 392 8.05 15.76 15.17
C MET A 392 8.76 14.45 15.50
N SER A 393 8.99 14.17 16.79
CA SER A 393 9.57 12.90 17.23
C SER A 393 8.57 11.74 17.19
N LEU A 394 9.06 10.49 17.19
CA LEU A 394 8.22 9.29 17.30
C LEU A 394 7.35 9.32 18.57
N LEU A 395 7.89 9.83 19.69
CA LEU A 395 7.15 9.96 20.95
C LEU A 395 6.00 10.98 20.86
N GLU A 396 6.26 12.16 20.27
CA GLU A 396 5.22 13.17 20.05
C GLU A 396 4.15 12.68 19.08
N GLY A 397 4.56 11.99 18.01
CA GLY A 397 3.67 11.34 17.06
C GLY A 397 2.76 10.33 17.74
N ASN A 398 3.33 9.43 18.55
CA ASN A 398 2.55 8.45 19.31
C ASN A 398 1.50 9.13 20.20
N ARG A 399 1.90 10.18 20.93
CA ARG A 399 0.98 10.92 21.81
C ARG A 399 -0.21 11.49 21.03
N ILE A 400 0.01 12.06 19.85
CA ILE A 400 -1.07 12.58 19.00
C ILE A 400 -1.93 11.45 18.46
N ILE A 401 -1.33 10.34 18.00
CA ILE A 401 -2.06 9.15 17.56
C ILE A 401 -3.00 8.64 18.66
N GLN A 402 -2.56 8.58 19.92
CA GLN A 402 -3.43 8.19 21.04
C GLN A 402 -4.64 9.14 21.23
N LEU A 403 -4.45 10.45 21.05
CA LEU A 403 -5.57 11.41 21.09
C LEU A 403 -6.55 11.19 19.92
N LEU A 404 -6.04 10.85 18.74
CA LEU A 404 -6.85 10.56 17.56
C LEU A 404 -7.61 9.24 17.70
N LEU A 405 -6.99 8.20 18.25
CA LEU A 405 -7.61 6.91 18.51
C LEU A 405 -8.89 7.07 19.36
N HIS A 406 -8.86 7.91 20.40
CA HIS A 406 -10.06 8.25 21.18
C HIS A 406 -11.18 8.92 20.37
N LYS A 407 -10.87 9.55 19.25
CA LYS A 407 -11.85 10.23 18.38
C LYS A 407 -12.51 9.28 17.38
N TYR A 408 -11.91 8.13 17.05
CA TYR A 408 -12.46 7.24 16.01
C TYR A 408 -12.63 5.78 16.43
N GLU A 409 -11.89 5.21 17.38
CA GLU A 409 -11.85 3.75 17.60
C GLU A 409 -13.22 3.07 17.83
N HIS A 410 -14.18 3.82 18.37
CA HIS A 410 -15.57 3.38 18.54
C HIS A 410 -16.23 2.87 17.23
N ILE A 411 -15.76 3.32 16.06
CA ILE A 411 -16.25 2.85 14.77
C ILE A 411 -15.91 1.38 14.48
N PHE A 412 -14.85 0.83 15.10
CA PHE A 412 -14.51 -0.59 14.95
C PHE A 412 -15.48 -1.53 15.69
N GLU A 413 -16.22 -0.99 16.66
CA GLU A 413 -17.27 -1.71 17.38
C GLU A 413 -18.64 -1.55 16.69
N THR A 414 -18.75 -0.60 15.77
CA THR A 414 -19.97 -0.34 15.00
C THR A 414 -20.08 -1.36 13.86
N GLU A 415 -21.23 -2.03 13.75
CA GLU A 415 -21.49 -2.99 12.66
C GLU A 415 -21.37 -2.29 11.30
N GLY A 416 -20.48 -2.80 10.44
CA GLY A 416 -20.18 -2.18 9.14
C GLY A 416 -19.36 -0.88 9.19
N GLY A 417 -18.90 -0.46 10.36
CA GLY A 417 -18.11 0.77 10.53
C GLY A 417 -18.90 2.05 10.24
N ASN A 418 -18.23 3.08 9.73
CA ASN A 418 -18.85 4.34 9.30
C ASN A 418 -18.53 4.64 7.83
N PRO A 419 -19.16 3.95 6.87
CA PRO A 419 -18.76 4.00 5.47
C PRO A 419 -18.94 5.37 4.82
N GLY A 420 -19.52 6.36 5.51
CA GLY A 420 -19.72 7.69 4.96
C GLY A 420 -20.54 7.67 3.68
N LYS A 421 -20.21 8.58 2.77
CA LYS A 421 -20.99 8.88 1.57
C LYS A 421 -20.17 8.82 0.30
N SER A 422 -20.87 8.70 -0.83
CA SER A 422 -20.26 8.68 -2.16
C SER A 422 -19.71 10.06 -2.56
N ILE A 423 -18.82 10.09 -3.56
CA ILE A 423 -18.38 11.36 -4.15
C ILE A 423 -19.54 12.18 -4.75
N GLU A 424 -20.61 11.53 -5.22
CA GLU A 424 -21.79 12.20 -5.77
C GLU A 424 -22.50 13.08 -4.72
N GLU A 425 -22.42 12.66 -3.46
CA GLU A 425 -22.92 13.40 -2.28
C GLU A 425 -21.87 14.36 -1.73
N ALA A 426 -20.58 14.00 -1.72
CA ALA A 426 -19.53 14.81 -1.11
C ALA A 426 -19.03 15.96 -2.01
N TYR A 427 -19.17 15.86 -3.32
CA TYR A 427 -18.66 16.81 -4.32
C TYR A 427 -19.75 17.31 -5.27
N ASP A 428 -19.52 18.48 -5.86
CA ASP A 428 -20.15 18.89 -7.11
C ASP A 428 -19.33 18.31 -8.27
N LEU A 429 -19.89 17.33 -8.99
CA LEU A 429 -19.16 16.61 -10.05
C LEU A 429 -18.95 17.43 -11.33
N LEU A 430 -19.66 18.56 -11.51
CA LEU A 430 -19.43 19.44 -12.66
C LEU A 430 -18.15 20.25 -12.48
N THR A 431 -17.94 20.76 -11.26
CA THR A 431 -16.76 21.56 -10.90
C THR A 431 -15.65 20.72 -10.26
N VAL A 432 -15.97 19.50 -9.85
CA VAL A 432 -15.15 18.57 -9.05
C VAL A 432 -14.58 19.28 -7.81
N GLN A 433 -15.46 19.98 -7.09
CA GLN A 433 -15.14 20.67 -5.84
C GLN A 433 -15.92 20.07 -4.66
N PRO A 434 -15.34 20.00 -3.46
CA PRO A 434 -16.03 19.50 -2.28
C PRO A 434 -17.23 20.41 -1.97
N ARG A 435 -18.34 19.81 -1.54
CA ARG A 435 -19.50 20.57 -1.08
C ARG A 435 -19.19 21.28 0.25
N PRO A 436 -19.91 22.38 0.57
CA PRO A 436 -19.66 23.15 1.80
C PRO A 436 -19.70 22.32 3.10
N GLU A 437 -20.56 21.30 3.16
CA GLU A 437 -20.63 20.39 4.30
C GLU A 437 -19.33 19.62 4.49
N TRP A 438 -18.79 19.03 3.42
CA TRP A 438 -17.56 18.26 3.50
C TRP A 438 -16.37 19.14 3.87
N LEU A 439 -16.27 20.31 3.22
CA LEU A 439 -15.24 21.30 3.51
C LEU A 439 -15.32 21.78 4.96
N SER A 440 -16.51 22.01 5.51
CA SER A 440 -16.68 22.43 6.90
C SER A 440 -16.22 21.37 7.91
N LEU A 441 -16.42 20.07 7.62
CA LEU A 441 -15.90 18.99 8.47
C LEU A 441 -14.37 18.95 8.42
N TYR A 442 -13.79 19.10 7.24
CA TYR A 442 -12.34 19.20 7.05
C TYR A 442 -11.72 20.36 7.82
N GLU A 443 -12.27 21.57 7.72
CA GLU A 443 -11.77 22.74 8.48
C GLU A 443 -11.88 22.55 9.99
N MET A 444 -12.97 21.89 10.45
CA MET A 444 -13.13 21.58 11.87
C MET A 444 -12.06 20.60 12.35
N VAL A 445 -11.81 19.52 11.60
CA VAL A 445 -10.78 18.55 11.96
C VAL A 445 -9.39 19.19 11.89
N LYS A 446 -9.08 20.00 10.87
CA LYS A 446 -7.81 20.74 10.83
C LYS A 446 -7.57 21.58 12.07
N LYS A 447 -8.61 22.25 12.56
CA LYS A 447 -8.51 23.00 13.82
C LYS A 447 -8.21 22.09 15.01
N ASP A 448 -8.92 20.97 15.15
CA ASP A 448 -8.64 19.97 16.20
C ASP A 448 -7.17 19.50 16.13
N LEU A 449 -6.64 19.25 14.93
CA LEU A 449 -5.26 18.83 14.71
C LEU A 449 -4.22 19.90 15.07
N ILE A 450 -4.51 21.16 14.76
CA ILE A 450 -3.68 22.30 15.17
C ILE A 450 -3.63 22.40 16.69
N ASP A 451 -4.78 22.25 17.36
CA ASP A 451 -4.88 22.27 18.82
C ASP A 451 -4.13 21.07 19.47
N MET A 452 -4.01 19.94 18.76
CA MET A 452 -3.20 18.79 19.19
C MET A 452 -1.69 18.97 18.97
N GLY A 453 -1.28 19.96 18.17
CA GLY A 453 0.13 20.33 17.94
C GLY A 453 0.68 20.05 16.53
N ILE A 454 -0.18 19.84 15.53
CA ILE A 454 0.24 19.72 14.12
C ILE A 454 0.22 21.10 13.45
N LYS A 455 1.34 21.53 12.86
CA LYS A 455 1.46 22.85 12.21
C LYS A 455 0.95 22.83 10.75
N LEU A 456 -0.37 22.77 10.59
CA LEU A 456 -1.08 22.73 9.30
C LEU A 456 -1.31 24.09 8.64
#